data_AF-A0A920P751-F1
#
_entry.id   AF-A0A920P751-F1
#
_cell.length_a   1.000
_cell.length_b   1.000
_cell.length_c   1.000
_cell.angle_alpha   90.00
_cell.angle_beta   90.00
_cell.angle_gamma   90.00
#
_symmetry.space_group_name_H-M   'P 1'
#
loop_
_entity.id
_entity.type
_entity.pdbx_description
1 polymer ?
#
loop_
_entity_poly.entity_id
_entity_poly.type
_entity_poly.pdbx_seq_one_letter_code
_entity_poly.pdbx_strand_id
1 'polypeptide(L)'
;MLSVVATETSTLTFLSIPGVAYSGSLVFLQLTFGYLLGRVFVSAVLLPAYYAGSLTTAYALLEERFGLGVRRFTSAIFMVTRLLADSVRLFATAIPLALITGWPYATSIIVIGVLTLIYTYLGGIKAVVWVDAAQMMLYLFGALVAVLGIQALVPGGWSSVLANARPEGKLAVLDLSFDRMTTYTLWAGIFGGAIFTMASHGTDQLIVQRLLTCRDQRAAQKALIGSGMGFIFQFFLFLMVGLGLWAFYEGGSLILQMRSLHSSSLNNSRQGSPAYCFPGVFAAAMSSLRPQSTHSHCYGI
;
A
#
# COMPACT_ATOMS: atom_id res chain seq x y z
N MET A 1 -16.46 -1.19 7.70
CA MET A 1 -15.95 -1.07 6.31
C MET A 1 -14.88 0.01 6.22
N LEU A 2 -15.25 1.30 6.26
CA LEU A 2 -14.30 2.41 6.09
C LEU A 2 -13.13 2.38 7.07
N SER A 3 -13.36 2.13 8.36
CA SER A 3 -12.27 2.02 9.35
C SER A 3 -11.31 0.85 9.09
N VAL A 4 -11.80 -0.24 8.50
CA VAL A 4 -10.98 -1.41 8.17
C VAL A 4 -10.11 -1.09 6.94
N VAL A 5 -10.72 -0.58 5.88
CA VAL A 5 -10.00 -0.19 4.65
C VAL A 5 -8.97 0.92 4.92
N ALA A 6 -9.34 1.92 5.74
CA ALA A 6 -8.47 3.05 6.06
C ALA A 6 -7.21 2.62 6.79
N THR A 7 -7.32 1.70 7.75
CA THR A 7 -6.14 1.25 8.52
C THR A 7 -5.27 0.26 7.75
N GLU A 8 -5.84 -0.46 6.79
CA GLU A 8 -5.05 -1.31 5.90
C GLU A 8 -4.27 -0.48 4.85
N THR A 9 -4.81 0.67 4.45
CA THR A 9 -4.21 1.50 3.39
C THR A 9 -3.07 2.34 3.95
N SER A 10 -1.85 1.97 3.60
CA SER A 10 -0.66 2.71 4.02
C SER A 10 -0.15 3.64 2.93
N THR A 11 0.53 4.72 3.34
CA THR A 11 1.36 5.55 2.45
C THR A 11 2.34 4.70 1.63
N LEU A 12 2.86 3.62 2.24
CA LEU A 12 3.72 2.67 1.53
C LEU A 12 3.00 2.00 0.36
N THR A 13 1.73 1.61 0.52
CA THR A 13 0.93 1.01 -0.55
C THR A 13 0.69 2.02 -1.67
N PHE A 14 0.29 3.24 -1.30
CA PHE A 14 0.04 4.33 -2.24
C PHE A 14 1.25 4.63 -3.13
N LEU A 15 2.45 4.61 -2.55
CA LEU A 15 3.68 4.84 -3.27
C LEU A 15 4.17 3.59 -4.01
N SER A 16 4.23 2.42 -3.36
CA SER A 16 4.87 1.24 -3.96
C SER A 16 4.08 0.62 -5.12
N ILE A 17 2.75 0.59 -5.07
CA ILE A 17 1.93 -0.13 -6.06
C ILE A 17 2.03 0.48 -7.47
N PRO A 18 1.94 1.81 -7.68
CA PRO A 18 2.24 2.39 -8.99
C PRO A 18 3.64 2.01 -9.49
N GLY A 19 4.63 1.92 -8.59
CA GLY A 19 6.01 1.54 -8.94
C GLY A 19 6.13 0.11 -9.46
N VAL A 20 5.28 -0.81 -8.99
CA VAL A 20 5.19 -2.18 -9.49
C VAL A 20 4.71 -2.19 -10.95
N ALA A 21 3.64 -1.46 -11.28
CA ALA A 21 3.14 -1.36 -12.65
C ALA A 21 4.11 -0.61 -13.58
N TYR A 22 4.78 0.43 -13.08
CA TYR A 22 5.75 1.19 -13.88
C TYR A 22 6.92 0.31 -14.34
N SER A 23 7.51 -0.45 -13.41
CA SER A 23 8.67 -1.31 -13.70
C SER A 23 8.29 -2.66 -14.32
N GLY A 24 7.02 -3.07 -14.22
CA GLY A 24 6.56 -4.38 -14.64
C GLY A 24 5.23 -4.30 -15.40
N SER A 25 4.23 -5.03 -14.87
CA SER A 25 2.90 -5.19 -15.46
C SER A 25 1.81 -5.17 -14.39
N LEU A 26 0.57 -5.42 -14.79
CA LEU A 26 -0.60 -5.44 -13.90
C LEU A 26 -0.77 -6.74 -13.10
N VAL A 27 0.17 -7.69 -13.19
CA VAL A 27 0.11 -9.01 -12.53
C VAL A 27 -0.05 -8.93 -11.01
N PHE A 28 0.32 -7.81 -10.39
CA PHE A 28 0.08 -7.58 -8.96
C PHE A 28 -1.40 -7.71 -8.57
N LEU A 29 -2.35 -7.47 -9.49
CA LEU A 29 -3.78 -7.65 -9.24
C LEU A 29 -4.14 -9.07 -8.82
N GLN A 30 -3.41 -10.10 -9.28
CA GLN A 30 -3.74 -11.48 -8.93
C GLN A 30 -3.60 -11.78 -7.43
N LEU A 31 -2.78 -11.00 -6.71
CA LEU A 31 -2.68 -11.07 -5.24
C LEU A 31 -4.02 -10.79 -4.56
N THR A 32 -4.85 -9.93 -5.17
CA THR A 32 -6.14 -9.57 -4.62
C THR A 32 -7.15 -10.72 -4.63
N PHE A 33 -6.99 -11.70 -5.54
CA PHE A 33 -7.80 -12.92 -5.52
C PHE A 33 -7.50 -13.74 -4.26
N GLY A 34 -6.23 -13.89 -3.91
CA GLY A 34 -5.83 -14.49 -2.64
C GLY A 34 -6.38 -13.71 -1.46
N TYR A 35 -6.31 -12.38 -1.48
CA TYR A 35 -6.87 -11.55 -0.42
C TYR A 35 -8.37 -11.79 -0.21
N LEU A 36 -9.14 -11.85 -1.31
CA LEU A 36 -10.56 -12.12 -1.23
C LEU A 36 -10.84 -13.53 -0.69
N LEU A 37 -10.11 -14.54 -1.15
CA LEU A 37 -10.25 -15.92 -0.65
C LEU A 37 -9.94 -16.01 0.85
N GLY A 38 -8.87 -15.35 1.31
CA GLY A 38 -8.54 -15.28 2.73
C GLY A 38 -9.65 -14.61 3.55
N ARG A 39 -10.23 -13.51 3.05
CA ARG A 39 -11.37 -12.85 3.73
C ARG A 39 -12.62 -13.71 3.75
N VAL A 40 -12.90 -14.45 2.68
CA VAL A 40 -14.01 -15.43 2.64
C VAL A 40 -13.80 -16.49 3.70
N PHE A 41 -12.60 -17.05 3.82
CA PHE A 41 -12.29 -18.02 4.86
C PHE A 41 -12.46 -17.44 6.27
N VAL A 42 -11.86 -16.29 6.56
CA VAL A 42 -12.01 -15.61 7.86
C VAL A 42 -13.48 -15.35 8.18
N SER A 43 -14.22 -14.83 7.21
CA SER A 43 -15.65 -14.52 7.32
C SER A 43 -16.50 -15.77 7.59
N ALA A 44 -16.20 -16.90 6.95
CA ALA A 44 -17.00 -18.13 7.02
C ALA A 44 -16.62 -19.04 8.19
N VAL A 45 -15.37 -19.00 8.65
CA VAL A 45 -14.83 -19.97 9.64
C VAL A 45 -14.47 -19.29 10.95
N LEU A 46 -13.60 -18.28 10.93
CA LEU A 46 -13.08 -17.66 12.15
C LEU A 46 -14.11 -16.73 12.81
N LEU A 47 -14.80 -15.92 12.00
CA LEU A 47 -15.74 -14.92 12.52
C LEU A 47 -16.94 -15.52 13.26
N PRO A 48 -17.63 -16.57 12.76
CA PRO A 48 -18.66 -17.25 13.54
C PRO A 48 -18.11 -17.80 14.87
N ALA A 49 -16.91 -18.37 14.84
CA ALA A 49 -16.29 -18.94 16.03
C ALA A 49 -15.92 -17.87 17.08
N TYR A 50 -15.48 -16.68 16.67
CA TYR A 50 -15.30 -15.54 17.57
C TYR A 50 -16.63 -15.03 18.17
N TYR A 51 -17.66 -14.86 17.33
CA TYR A 51 -18.99 -14.39 17.80
C TYR A 51 -19.70 -15.40 18.70
N ALA A 52 -19.46 -16.71 18.52
CA ALA A 52 -19.96 -17.76 19.40
C ALA A 52 -19.23 -17.84 20.75
N GLY A 53 -18.18 -17.05 20.96
CA GLY A 53 -17.33 -17.11 22.17
C GLY A 53 -16.40 -18.34 22.22
N SER A 54 -16.42 -19.18 21.18
CA SER A 54 -15.59 -20.39 21.06
C SER A 54 -14.12 -20.12 20.74
N LEU A 55 -13.80 -18.89 20.30
CA LEU A 55 -12.44 -18.41 20.12
C LEU A 55 -12.22 -17.18 20.99
N THR A 56 -11.22 -17.26 21.87
CA THR A 56 -10.60 -16.08 22.48
C THR A 56 -9.64 -15.45 21.47
N THR A 57 -9.21 -14.20 21.70
CA THR A 57 -8.28 -13.56 20.75
C THR A 57 -7.01 -14.40 20.59
N ALA A 58 -6.30 -14.28 19.45
CA ALA A 58 -5.19 -15.19 19.12
C ALA A 58 -4.17 -15.36 20.28
N TYR A 59 -3.89 -14.30 21.02
CA TYR A 59 -2.99 -14.31 22.18
C TYR A 59 -3.57 -15.02 23.41
N ALA A 60 -4.87 -14.88 23.66
CA ALA A 60 -5.55 -15.58 24.75
C ALA A 60 -5.61 -17.09 24.46
N LEU A 61 -5.83 -17.49 23.20
CA LEU A 61 -5.75 -18.89 22.80
C LEU A 61 -4.35 -19.48 23.01
N LEU A 62 -3.30 -18.73 22.66
CA LEU A 62 -1.91 -19.14 22.89
C LEU A 62 -1.60 -19.30 24.39
N GLU A 63 -2.15 -18.42 25.23
CA GLU A 63 -1.99 -18.51 26.68
C GLU A 63 -2.71 -19.72 27.26
N GLU A 64 -3.95 -19.97 26.85
CA GLU A 64 -4.74 -21.10 27.34
C GLU A 64 -4.10 -22.44 26.94
N ARG A 65 -3.58 -22.55 25.71
CA ARG A 65 -3.03 -23.80 25.18
C ARG A 65 -1.56 -24.04 25.54
N PHE A 66 -0.73 -23.00 25.59
CA PHE A 66 0.73 -23.13 25.76
C PHE A 66 1.28 -22.35 26.96
N GLY A 67 0.42 -21.68 27.71
CA GLY A 67 0.77 -20.94 28.92
C GLY A 67 1.25 -19.50 28.66
N LEU A 68 1.38 -18.78 29.78
CA LEU A 68 1.75 -17.36 29.81
C LEU A 68 3.10 -17.05 29.14
N GLY A 69 4.06 -17.99 29.19
CA GLY A 69 5.37 -17.84 28.57
C GLY A 69 5.30 -17.61 27.06
N VAL A 70 4.51 -18.43 26.35
CA VAL A 70 4.32 -18.30 24.90
C VAL A 70 3.58 -17.01 24.56
N ARG A 71 2.54 -16.65 25.31
CA ARG A 71 1.84 -15.36 25.13
C ARG A 71 2.79 -14.18 25.25
N ARG A 72 3.68 -14.15 26.24
CA ARG A 72 4.66 -13.06 26.44
C ARG A 72 5.66 -13.02 25.27
N PHE A 73 6.16 -14.17 24.85
CA PHE A 73 7.09 -14.27 23.73
C PHE A 73 6.48 -13.78 22.41
N THR A 74 5.28 -14.26 22.05
CA THR A 74 4.58 -13.83 20.83
C THR A 74 4.19 -12.35 20.89
N SER A 75 3.77 -11.85 22.06
CA SER A 75 3.51 -10.41 22.26
C SER A 75 4.77 -9.56 22.05
N ALA A 76 5.93 -10.02 22.51
CA ALA A 76 7.19 -9.31 22.32
C ALA A 76 7.60 -9.27 20.83
N ILE A 77 7.51 -10.40 20.13
CA ILE A 77 7.74 -10.45 18.67
C ILE A 77 6.78 -9.52 17.93
N PHE A 78 5.49 -9.53 18.30
CA PHE A 78 4.50 -8.63 17.72
C PHE A 78 4.87 -7.16 17.93
N MET A 79 5.23 -6.76 19.15
CA MET A 79 5.63 -5.37 19.42
C MET A 79 6.85 -4.93 18.60
N VAL A 80 7.87 -5.79 18.48
CA VAL A 80 9.08 -5.49 17.68
C VAL A 80 8.75 -5.38 16.20
N THR A 81 8.08 -6.38 15.64
CA THR A 81 7.70 -6.37 14.21
C THR A 81 6.76 -5.20 13.88
N ARG A 82 5.87 -4.84 14.81
CA ARG A 82 5.00 -3.68 14.67
C ARG A 82 5.79 -2.37 14.67
N LEU A 83 6.72 -2.19 15.60
CA LEU A 83 7.59 -1.01 15.67
C LEU A 83 8.38 -0.81 14.38
N LEU A 84 8.94 -1.90 13.81
CA LEU A 84 9.66 -1.85 12.54
C LEU A 84 8.73 -1.44 11.39
N ALA A 85 7.54 -2.04 11.28
CA ALA A 85 6.58 -1.72 10.24
C ALA A 85 6.11 -0.25 10.31
N ASP A 86 5.83 0.24 11.53
CA ASP A 86 5.43 1.63 11.76
C ASP A 86 6.58 2.62 11.46
N SER A 87 7.85 2.22 11.68
CA SER A 87 9.02 3.03 11.30
C SER A 87 9.13 3.22 9.79
N VAL A 88 8.95 2.14 9.01
CA VAL A 88 8.93 2.21 7.54
C VAL A 88 7.76 3.07 7.05
N ARG A 89 6.59 2.95 7.69
CA ARG A 89 5.42 3.76 7.35
C ARG A 89 5.61 5.24 7.67
N LEU A 90 6.25 5.57 8.79
CA LEU A 90 6.58 6.94 9.16
C LEU A 90 7.52 7.55 8.13
N PHE A 91 8.57 6.82 7.75
CA PHE A 91 9.47 7.23 6.67
C PHE A 91 8.71 7.45 5.36
N ALA A 92 7.89 6.49 4.93
CA ALA A 92 7.10 6.60 3.71
C ALA A 92 6.19 7.85 3.69
N THR A 93 5.60 8.17 4.84
CA THR A 93 4.71 9.33 5.01
C THR A 93 5.46 10.66 4.99
N ALA A 94 6.74 10.66 5.38
CA ALA A 94 7.59 11.85 5.31
C ALA A 94 8.08 12.17 3.89
N ILE A 95 8.03 11.20 2.96
CA ILE A 95 8.57 11.39 1.61
C ILE A 95 7.84 12.51 0.84
N PRO A 96 6.49 12.53 0.73
CA PRO A 96 5.81 13.63 0.04
C PRO A 96 6.10 14.98 0.67
N LEU A 97 6.20 15.06 2.01
CA LEU A 97 6.52 16.30 2.70
C LEU A 97 7.90 16.81 2.29
N ALA A 98 8.93 15.95 2.34
CA ALA A 98 10.29 16.30 1.95
C ALA A 98 10.38 16.79 0.50
N LEU A 99 9.61 16.18 -0.41
CA LEU A 99 9.58 16.55 -1.82
C LEU A 99 8.90 17.90 -2.07
N ILE A 100 7.81 18.19 -1.35
CA ILE A 100 7.06 19.44 -1.52
C ILE A 100 7.80 20.62 -0.88
N THR A 101 8.40 20.43 0.30
CA THR A 101 9.09 21.50 1.03
C THR A 101 10.56 21.65 0.64
N GLY A 102 11.15 20.64 -0.01
CA GLY A 102 12.59 20.56 -0.23
C GLY A 102 13.40 20.29 1.05
N TRP A 103 12.74 19.91 2.16
CA TRP A 103 13.43 19.64 3.42
C TRP A 103 14.22 18.32 3.38
N PRO A 104 15.30 18.20 4.18
CA PRO A 104 15.93 16.91 4.42
C PRO A 104 14.91 15.88 4.94
N TYR A 105 15.07 14.62 4.54
CA TYR A 105 14.19 13.54 5.00
C TYR A 105 14.15 13.45 6.54
N ALA A 106 15.30 13.59 7.21
CA ALA A 106 15.37 13.57 8.66
C ALA A 106 14.44 14.62 9.31
N THR A 107 14.45 15.85 8.81
CA THR A 107 13.57 16.93 9.29
C THR A 107 12.10 16.60 9.05
N SER A 108 11.77 16.11 7.86
CA SER A 108 10.39 15.73 7.51
C SER A 108 9.86 14.58 8.39
N ILE A 109 10.71 13.59 8.69
CA ILE A 109 10.40 12.47 9.60
C ILE A 109 10.12 12.99 11.02
N ILE A 110 10.99 13.86 11.54
CA ILE A 110 10.82 14.44 12.88
C ILE A 110 9.50 15.22 12.95
N VAL A 111 9.21 16.06 11.96
CA VAL A 111 7.97 16.85 11.93
C VAL A 111 6.73 15.96 11.88
N ILE A 112 6.67 14.98 10.97
CA ILE A 112 5.53 14.05 10.90
C ILE A 112 5.42 13.23 12.19
N GLY A 113 6.55 12.81 12.77
CA GLY A 113 6.59 12.06 14.02
C GLY A 113 6.03 12.85 15.20
N VAL A 114 6.47 14.10 15.37
CA VAL A 114 5.97 15.00 16.42
C VAL A 114 4.49 15.28 16.25
N LEU A 115 4.03 15.60 15.03
CA LEU A 115 2.60 15.79 14.75
C LEU A 115 1.79 14.54 15.08
N THR A 116 2.32 13.37 14.71
CA THR A 116 1.71 12.06 15.00
C THR A 116 1.59 11.82 16.49
N LEU A 117 2.64 12.09 17.25
CA LEU A 117 2.62 11.98 18.71
C LEU A 117 1.58 12.93 19.33
N ILE A 118 1.51 14.18 18.88
CA ILE A 118 0.57 15.18 19.41
C ILE A 118 -0.88 14.73 19.20
N TYR A 119 -1.29 14.42 17.97
CA TYR A 119 -2.69 14.05 17.73
C TYR A 119 -3.06 12.71 18.36
N THR A 120 -2.10 11.77 18.46
CA THR A 120 -2.32 10.47 19.10
C THR A 120 -2.47 10.62 20.61
N TYR A 121 -1.61 11.43 21.24
CA TYR A 121 -1.65 11.68 22.68
C TYR A 121 -2.93 12.42 23.10
N LEU A 122 -3.34 13.45 22.36
CA LEU A 122 -4.51 14.27 22.71
C LEU A 122 -5.84 13.59 22.36
N GLY A 123 -5.92 12.91 21.22
CA GLY A 123 -7.19 12.39 20.68
C GLY A 123 -7.37 10.88 20.81
N GLY A 124 -6.33 10.14 21.22
CA GLY A 124 -6.34 8.69 21.32
C GLY A 124 -6.68 7.99 20.01
N ILE A 125 -7.21 6.76 20.11
CA ILE A 125 -7.51 5.94 18.93
C ILE A 125 -8.54 6.56 17.98
N LYS A 126 -9.43 7.43 18.49
CA LYS A 126 -10.44 8.11 17.66
C LYS A 126 -9.78 9.08 16.68
N ALA A 127 -8.84 9.90 17.15
CA ALA A 127 -8.10 10.81 16.26
C ALA A 127 -7.29 10.05 15.22
N VAL A 128 -6.62 8.96 15.62
CA VAL A 128 -5.86 8.10 14.70
C VAL A 128 -6.75 7.58 13.57
N VAL A 129 -7.94 7.04 13.89
CA VAL A 129 -8.86 6.52 12.86
C VAL A 129 -9.35 7.61 11.91
N TRP A 130 -9.59 8.83 12.39
CA TRP A 130 -9.99 9.95 11.53
C TRP A 130 -8.86 10.41 10.61
N VAL A 131 -7.62 10.48 11.11
CA VAL A 131 -6.45 10.83 10.29
C VAL A 131 -6.19 9.75 9.24
N ASP A 132 -6.24 8.46 9.61
CA ASP A 132 -6.12 7.33 8.66
C ASP A 132 -7.17 7.44 7.55
N ALA A 133 -8.44 7.72 7.91
CA ALA A 133 -9.51 7.87 6.94
C ALA A 133 -9.28 9.05 5.99
N ALA A 134 -8.83 10.19 6.52
CA ALA A 134 -8.49 11.37 5.73
C ALA A 134 -7.31 11.12 4.77
N GLN A 135 -6.27 10.42 5.24
CA GLN A 135 -5.13 10.02 4.41
C GLN A 135 -5.55 9.06 3.30
N MET A 136 -6.35 8.04 3.59
CA MET A 136 -6.89 7.13 2.58
C MET A 136 -7.69 7.89 1.51
N MET A 137 -8.58 8.81 1.92
CA MET A 137 -9.34 9.63 0.97
C MET A 137 -8.42 10.50 0.11
N LEU A 138 -7.39 11.11 0.71
CA LEU A 138 -6.40 11.90 0.00
C LEU A 138 -5.64 11.06 -1.04
N TYR A 139 -5.24 9.83 -0.70
CA TYR A 139 -4.55 8.92 -1.61
C TYR A 139 -5.43 8.48 -2.78
N LEU A 140 -6.69 8.10 -2.51
CA LEU A 140 -7.64 7.73 -3.56
C LEU A 140 -7.95 8.91 -4.49
N PHE A 141 -8.15 10.10 -3.91
CA PHE A 141 -8.36 11.31 -4.68
C PHE A 141 -7.14 11.66 -5.54
N GLY A 142 -5.93 11.64 -4.96
CA GLY A 142 -4.70 11.91 -5.70
C GLY A 142 -4.46 10.91 -6.83
N ALA A 143 -4.74 9.64 -6.62
CA ALA A 143 -4.64 8.62 -7.66
C ALA A 143 -5.69 8.81 -8.77
N LEU A 144 -6.92 9.18 -8.42
CA LEU A 144 -7.97 9.50 -9.40
C LEU A 144 -7.58 10.71 -10.25
N VAL A 145 -7.11 11.79 -9.61
CA VAL A 145 -6.63 12.99 -10.31
C VAL A 145 -5.46 12.65 -11.22
N ALA A 146 -4.51 11.81 -10.78
CA ALA A 146 -3.41 11.36 -11.61
C ALA A 146 -3.90 10.57 -12.85
N VAL A 147 -4.80 9.59 -12.67
CA VAL A 147 -5.37 8.82 -13.78
C VAL A 147 -6.12 9.71 -14.77
N LEU A 148 -6.91 10.66 -14.30
CA LEU A 148 -7.60 11.62 -15.17
C LEU A 148 -6.62 12.57 -15.85
N GLY A 149 -5.57 13.01 -15.15
CA GLY A 149 -4.53 13.87 -15.68
C GLY A 149 -3.75 13.24 -16.84
N ILE A 150 -3.50 11.92 -16.80
CA ILE A 150 -2.84 11.18 -17.89
C ILE A 150 -3.57 11.34 -19.22
N GLN A 151 -4.90 11.46 -19.21
CA GLN A 151 -5.69 11.69 -20.43
C GLN A 151 -5.29 12.98 -21.16
N ALA A 152 -4.90 14.01 -20.42
CA ALA A 152 -4.50 15.31 -20.96
C ALA A 152 -2.98 15.45 -21.15
N LEU A 153 -2.19 14.76 -20.32
CA LEU A 153 -0.73 14.90 -20.28
C LEU A 153 0.00 14.00 -21.29
N VAL A 154 -0.58 12.85 -21.66
CA VAL A 154 0.01 11.94 -22.64
C VAL A 154 -0.61 12.19 -24.01
N PRO A 155 0.18 12.42 -25.08
CA PRO A 155 -0.34 12.52 -26.44
C PRO A 155 -1.17 11.28 -26.82
N GLY A 156 -2.43 11.50 -27.21
CA GLY A 156 -3.40 10.43 -27.50
C GLY A 156 -4.07 9.80 -26.26
N GLY A 157 -3.78 10.30 -25.05
CA GLY A 157 -4.40 9.90 -23.79
C GLY A 157 -4.33 8.40 -23.51
N TRP A 158 -5.32 7.87 -22.78
CA TRP A 158 -5.36 6.46 -22.40
C TRP A 158 -5.37 5.48 -23.58
N SER A 159 -5.90 5.91 -24.74
CA SER A 159 -5.89 5.06 -25.94
C SER A 159 -4.46 4.77 -26.41
N SER A 160 -3.59 5.80 -26.42
CA SER A 160 -2.17 5.68 -26.73
C SER A 160 -1.41 4.89 -25.66
N VAL A 161 -1.68 5.19 -24.38
CA VAL A 161 -1.08 4.46 -23.24
C VAL A 161 -1.31 2.95 -23.36
N LEU A 162 -2.56 2.53 -23.59
CA LEU A 162 -2.90 1.11 -23.69
C LEU A 162 -2.34 0.47 -24.96
N ALA A 163 -2.34 1.18 -26.09
CA ALA A 163 -1.78 0.68 -27.34
C ALA A 163 -0.27 0.43 -27.23
N ASN A 164 0.48 1.33 -26.58
CA ASN A 164 1.92 1.22 -26.41
C ASN A 164 2.30 0.22 -25.29
N ALA A 165 1.49 0.12 -24.24
CA ALA A 165 1.73 -0.80 -23.13
C ALA A 165 1.52 -2.28 -23.49
N ARG A 166 0.63 -2.56 -24.45
CA ARG A 166 0.28 -3.93 -24.85
C ARG A 166 1.46 -4.73 -25.44
N PRO A 167 2.21 -4.23 -26.45
CA PRO A 167 3.34 -4.96 -27.01
C PRO A 167 4.48 -5.15 -26.00
N GLU A 168 4.61 -4.27 -25.00
CA GLU A 168 5.57 -4.42 -23.89
C GLU A 168 5.12 -5.38 -22.78
N GLY A 169 3.96 -6.03 -22.93
CA GLY A 169 3.46 -6.99 -21.94
C GLY A 169 3.00 -6.35 -20.62
N LYS A 170 2.93 -5.03 -20.53
CA LYS A 170 2.57 -4.33 -19.26
C LYS A 170 1.12 -4.55 -18.86
N LEU A 171 0.25 -4.84 -19.83
CA LEU A 171 -1.16 -5.14 -19.59
C LEU A 171 -1.41 -6.57 -19.10
N ALA A 172 -0.37 -7.38 -18.92
CA ALA A 172 -0.52 -8.71 -18.34
C ALA A 172 -1.09 -8.60 -16.91
N VAL A 173 -2.23 -9.24 -16.66
CA VAL A 173 -2.90 -9.29 -15.35
C VAL A 173 -2.71 -10.65 -14.67
N LEU A 174 -2.48 -11.71 -15.45
CA LEU A 174 -2.33 -13.07 -14.97
C LEU A 174 -1.01 -13.63 -15.45
N ASP A 175 -0.24 -14.18 -14.51
CA ASP A 175 0.91 -15.04 -14.79
C ASP A 175 0.63 -16.43 -14.21
N LEU A 176 0.50 -17.45 -15.08
CA LEU A 176 0.17 -18.83 -14.67
C LEU A 176 1.41 -19.70 -14.44
N SER A 177 2.62 -19.13 -14.55
CA SER A 177 3.85 -19.88 -14.42
C SER A 177 4.01 -20.47 -13.00
N PHE A 178 4.69 -21.60 -12.94
CA PHE A 178 5.12 -22.23 -11.69
C PHE A 178 6.57 -21.88 -11.33
N ASP A 179 7.11 -20.84 -11.97
CA ASP A 179 8.47 -20.39 -11.69
C ASP A 179 8.53 -19.78 -10.28
N ARG A 180 9.47 -20.27 -9.49
CA ARG A 180 9.70 -19.82 -8.11
C ARG A 180 10.48 -18.51 -8.04
N MET A 181 11.14 -18.13 -9.13
CA MET A 181 11.91 -16.88 -9.21
C MET A 181 11.05 -15.68 -9.62
N THR A 182 9.84 -15.93 -10.15
CA THR A 182 8.89 -14.90 -10.53
C THR A 182 8.13 -14.40 -9.29
N THR A 183 8.30 -13.12 -8.95
CA THR A 183 7.76 -12.50 -7.73
C THR A 183 6.25 -12.59 -7.61
N TYR A 184 5.54 -12.45 -8.74
CA TYR A 184 4.08 -12.44 -8.78
C TYR A 184 3.59 -13.46 -9.81
N THR A 185 3.30 -14.68 -9.36
CA THR A 185 2.51 -15.68 -10.11
C THR A 185 1.10 -15.81 -9.53
N LEU A 186 0.13 -16.28 -10.31
CA LEU A 186 -1.25 -16.47 -9.86
C LEU A 186 -1.30 -17.36 -8.62
N TRP A 187 -0.48 -18.43 -8.60
CA TRP A 187 -0.39 -19.36 -7.49
C TRP A 187 0.17 -18.70 -6.23
N ALA A 188 1.27 -17.95 -6.36
CA ALA A 188 1.82 -17.17 -5.25
C ALA A 188 0.80 -16.13 -4.74
N GLY A 189 0.07 -15.48 -5.66
CA GLY A 189 -0.98 -14.52 -5.34
C GLY A 189 -2.15 -15.14 -4.58
N ILE A 190 -2.67 -16.28 -5.04
CA ILE A 190 -3.78 -17.00 -4.41
C ILE A 190 -3.39 -17.51 -3.03
N PHE A 191 -2.33 -18.33 -2.94
CA PHE A 191 -1.97 -18.97 -1.67
C PHE A 191 -1.31 -17.99 -0.70
N GLY A 192 -0.34 -17.21 -1.17
CA GLY A 192 0.34 -16.20 -0.37
C GLY A 192 -0.62 -15.11 0.08
N GLY A 193 -1.45 -14.60 -0.82
CA GLY A 193 -2.45 -13.59 -0.49
C GLY A 193 -3.52 -14.08 0.47
N ALA A 194 -4.00 -15.32 0.33
CA ALA A 194 -4.97 -15.91 1.24
C ALA A 194 -4.39 -16.10 2.63
N ILE A 195 -3.20 -16.71 2.75
CA ILE A 195 -2.53 -16.91 4.04
C ILE A 195 -2.23 -15.57 4.70
N PHE A 196 -1.69 -14.61 3.95
CA PHE A 196 -1.41 -13.27 4.44
C PHE A 196 -2.67 -12.59 4.99
N THR A 197 -3.78 -12.74 4.28
CA THR A 197 -5.05 -12.13 4.68
C THR A 197 -5.71 -12.85 5.85
N MET A 198 -5.61 -14.17 5.93
CA MET A 198 -6.05 -14.94 7.09
C MET A 198 -5.25 -14.54 8.34
N ALA A 199 -3.93 -14.38 8.23
CA ALA A 199 -3.11 -13.92 9.34
C ALA A 199 -3.49 -12.48 9.76
N SER A 200 -3.45 -11.54 8.81
CA SER A 200 -3.69 -10.12 9.11
C SER A 200 -5.13 -9.80 9.53
N HIS A 201 -6.15 -10.50 9.02
CA HIS A 201 -7.56 -10.15 9.31
C HIS A 201 -8.25 -11.15 10.23
N GLY A 202 -7.78 -12.39 10.25
CA GLY A 202 -8.33 -13.44 11.09
C GLY A 202 -7.65 -13.55 12.44
N THR A 203 -6.39 -13.09 12.58
CA THR A 203 -5.62 -13.31 13.83
C THR A 203 -5.02 -12.04 14.43
N ASP A 204 -4.93 -10.93 13.69
CA ASP A 204 -4.46 -9.65 14.22
C ASP A 204 -5.45 -9.10 15.25
N GLN A 205 -4.93 -8.77 16.44
CA GLN A 205 -5.72 -8.29 17.57
C GLN A 205 -6.56 -7.06 17.23
N LEU A 206 -5.97 -6.07 16.54
CA LEU A 206 -6.63 -4.80 16.26
C LEU A 206 -7.76 -4.98 15.24
N ILE A 207 -7.53 -5.80 14.22
CA ILE A 207 -8.55 -6.06 13.20
C ILE A 207 -9.67 -6.92 13.77
N VAL A 208 -9.35 -8.01 14.48
CA VAL A 208 -10.36 -8.87 15.11
C VAL A 208 -11.22 -8.09 16.11
N GLN A 209 -10.62 -7.26 16.96
CA GLN A 209 -11.38 -6.42 17.89
C GLN A 209 -12.34 -5.47 17.17
N ARG A 210 -11.92 -4.84 16.07
CA ARG A 210 -12.80 -3.96 15.27
C ARG A 210 -13.92 -4.72 14.57
N LEU A 211 -13.68 -5.97 14.17
CA LEU A 211 -14.74 -6.79 13.61
C LEU A 211 -15.77 -7.15 14.69
N LEU A 212 -15.34 -7.43 15.92
CA LEU A 212 -16.22 -7.77 17.04
C LEU A 212 -17.01 -6.58 17.61
N THR A 213 -16.61 -5.34 17.34
CA THR A 213 -17.43 -4.16 17.68
C THR A 213 -18.56 -3.90 16.69
N CYS A 214 -18.66 -4.69 15.60
CA CYS A 214 -19.80 -4.61 14.70
C CYS A 214 -21.08 -5.12 15.38
N ARG A 215 -22.22 -4.52 15.03
CA ARG A 215 -23.55 -4.79 15.62
C ARG A 215 -23.89 -6.28 15.68
N ASP A 216 -23.56 -7.02 14.62
CA ASP A 216 -23.84 -8.44 14.50
C ASP A 216 -22.80 -9.11 13.58
N GLN A 217 -22.71 -10.44 13.65
CA GLN A 217 -21.77 -11.23 12.84
C GLN A 217 -21.92 -10.96 11.35
N ARG A 218 -23.15 -10.83 10.83
CA ARG A 218 -23.39 -10.58 9.40
C ARG A 218 -22.85 -9.21 8.99
N ALA A 219 -22.97 -8.20 9.84
CA ALA A 219 -22.40 -6.88 9.63
C ALA A 219 -20.87 -6.94 9.60
N ALA A 220 -20.25 -7.72 10.48
CA ALA A 220 -18.80 -7.95 10.47
C ALA A 220 -18.33 -8.67 9.19
N GLN A 221 -19.06 -9.71 8.74
CA GLN A 221 -18.77 -10.42 7.49
C GLN A 221 -18.87 -9.49 6.28
N LYS A 222 -19.95 -8.72 6.16
CA LYS A 222 -20.09 -7.69 5.12
C LYS A 222 -18.97 -6.67 5.18
N ALA A 223 -18.58 -6.27 6.40
CA ALA A 223 -17.53 -5.30 6.59
C ALA A 223 -16.17 -5.79 6.10
N LEU A 224 -15.88 -7.08 6.34
CA LEU A 224 -14.65 -7.73 5.93
C LEU A 224 -14.60 -8.03 4.43
N ILE A 225 -15.67 -8.61 3.85
CA ILE A 225 -15.69 -8.92 2.41
C ILE A 225 -15.69 -7.63 1.58
N GLY A 226 -16.53 -6.67 1.95
CA GLY A 226 -16.61 -5.42 1.19
C GLY A 226 -15.38 -4.53 1.35
N SER A 227 -14.61 -4.64 2.45
CA SER A 227 -13.28 -4.01 2.50
C SER A 227 -12.31 -4.62 1.48
N GLY A 228 -12.43 -5.93 1.20
CA GLY A 228 -11.63 -6.59 0.16
C GLY A 228 -11.93 -6.07 -1.25
N MET A 229 -13.21 -5.81 -1.55
CA MET A 229 -13.60 -5.20 -2.81
C MET A 229 -13.05 -3.78 -2.98
N GLY A 230 -13.09 -2.98 -1.92
CA GLY A 230 -12.47 -1.65 -1.91
C GLY A 230 -10.97 -1.70 -2.20
N PHE A 231 -10.28 -2.71 -1.68
CA PHE A 231 -8.85 -2.95 -1.93
C PHE A 231 -8.54 -3.32 -3.39
N ILE A 232 -9.37 -4.16 -4.01
CA ILE A 232 -9.23 -4.51 -5.43
C ILE A 232 -9.30 -3.24 -6.28
N PHE A 233 -10.32 -2.41 -6.04
CA PHE A 233 -10.47 -1.15 -6.75
C PHE A 233 -9.30 -0.19 -6.52
N GLN A 234 -8.85 -0.05 -5.27
CA GLN A 234 -7.71 0.80 -4.93
C GLN A 234 -6.41 0.34 -5.61
N PHE A 235 -6.12 -0.97 -5.60
CA PHE A 235 -4.92 -1.50 -6.26
C PHE A 235 -4.98 -1.30 -7.77
N PHE A 236 -6.14 -1.56 -8.37
CA PHE A 236 -6.36 -1.27 -9.78
C PHE A 236 -6.07 0.20 -10.10
N LEU A 237 -6.63 1.12 -9.32
CA LEU A 237 -6.41 2.56 -9.50
C LEU A 237 -4.93 2.93 -9.40
N PHE A 238 -4.21 2.43 -8.39
CA PHE A 238 -2.77 2.70 -8.22
C PHE A 238 -1.91 2.08 -9.33
N LEU A 239 -2.24 0.88 -9.81
CA LEU A 239 -1.55 0.27 -10.94
C LEU A 239 -1.80 1.05 -12.24
N MET A 240 -3.00 1.59 -12.44
CA MET A 240 -3.27 2.50 -13.56
C MET A 240 -2.41 3.77 -13.46
N VAL A 241 -2.26 4.37 -12.27
CA VAL A 241 -1.31 5.48 -12.09
C VAL A 241 0.09 5.07 -12.56
N GLY A 242 0.58 3.90 -12.14
CA GLY A 242 1.90 3.39 -12.55
C GLY A 242 2.06 3.21 -14.06
N LEU A 243 1.04 2.63 -14.71
CA LEU A 243 1.00 2.44 -16.16
C LEU A 243 0.98 3.78 -16.92
N GLY A 244 0.18 4.73 -16.44
CA GLY A 244 0.11 6.07 -17.03
C GLY A 244 1.42 6.84 -16.85
N LEU A 245 2.05 6.76 -15.68
CA LEU A 245 3.37 7.33 -15.44
C LEU A 245 4.41 6.72 -16.37
N TRP A 246 4.39 5.40 -16.57
CA TRP A 246 5.30 4.73 -17.51
C TRP A 246 5.18 5.31 -18.92
N ALA A 247 3.95 5.50 -19.41
CA ALA A 247 3.72 6.09 -20.73
C ALA A 247 4.10 7.57 -20.80
N PHE A 248 3.82 8.35 -19.75
CA PHE A 248 4.21 9.76 -19.66
C PHE A 248 5.73 9.95 -19.71
N TYR A 249 6.46 9.01 -19.14
CA TYR A 249 7.91 9.00 -19.08
C TYR A 249 8.55 8.15 -20.20
N GLU A 250 7.81 7.76 -21.23
CA GLU A 250 8.30 7.00 -22.39
C GLU A 250 9.08 5.72 -22.03
N GLY A 251 8.71 5.07 -20.91
CA GLY A 251 9.39 3.87 -20.44
C GLY A 251 10.84 4.02 -20.04
N GLY A 252 11.32 5.26 -19.85
CA GLY A 252 12.65 5.52 -19.34
C GLY A 252 12.90 4.91 -17.96
N SER A 253 14.16 4.80 -17.56
CA SER A 253 14.45 4.35 -16.20
C SER A 253 13.91 5.40 -15.23
N LEU A 254 13.02 4.96 -14.35
CA LEU A 254 12.38 5.80 -13.34
C LEU A 254 13.45 6.67 -12.64
N ILE A 255 14.56 6.06 -12.22
CA ILE A 255 15.68 6.69 -11.48
C ILE A 255 16.39 7.82 -12.26
N LEU A 256 16.66 7.65 -13.56
CA LEU A 256 17.35 8.68 -14.35
C LEU A 256 16.46 9.90 -14.60
N GLN A 257 15.17 9.68 -14.89
CA GLN A 257 14.20 10.77 -15.08
C GLN A 257 13.85 11.48 -13.77
N MET A 258 13.93 10.77 -12.63
CA MET A 258 13.81 11.34 -11.29
C MET A 258 14.98 12.27 -10.93
N ARG A 259 16.21 11.91 -11.32
CA ARG A 259 17.40 12.74 -11.04
C ARG A 259 17.39 14.04 -11.82
N SER A 260 16.86 14.03 -13.05
CA SER A 260 16.65 15.25 -13.84
C SER A 260 15.54 16.14 -13.30
N LEU A 261 14.48 15.59 -12.69
CA LEU A 261 13.39 16.38 -12.08
C LEU A 261 13.81 17.05 -10.77
N HIS A 262 14.59 16.37 -9.92
CA HIS A 262 15.10 16.99 -8.69
C HIS A 262 16.05 18.15 -8.98
N SER A 263 16.91 18.03 -10.01
CA SER A 263 17.80 19.12 -10.42
C SER A 263 17.07 20.26 -11.13
N SER A 264 15.99 19.99 -11.87
CA SER A 264 15.21 21.02 -12.57
C SER A 264 14.16 21.71 -11.70
N SER A 265 13.59 21.05 -10.69
CA SER A 265 12.70 21.68 -9.70
C SER A 265 13.42 22.68 -8.80
N LEU A 266 14.73 22.53 -8.60
CA LEU A 266 15.56 23.53 -7.91
C LEU A 266 15.93 24.72 -8.80
N ASN A 267 15.84 24.59 -10.13
CA ASN A 267 16.43 25.54 -11.08
C ASN A 267 15.43 26.24 -12.01
N ASN A 268 14.15 25.81 -12.07
CA ASN A 268 13.19 26.39 -13.00
C ASN A 268 11.78 26.56 -12.39
N SER A 269 11.46 27.80 -12.02
CA SER A 269 10.17 28.24 -11.46
C SER A 269 9.01 28.30 -12.48
N ARG A 270 9.20 27.81 -13.72
CA ARG A 270 8.19 27.85 -14.80
C ARG A 270 7.38 26.57 -15.00
N GLN A 271 7.67 25.46 -14.29
CA GLN A 271 6.86 24.23 -14.34
C GLN A 271 5.74 24.18 -13.29
N GLY A 272 5.18 25.33 -12.91
CA GLY A 272 4.17 25.48 -11.86
C GLY A 272 2.73 25.13 -12.27
N SER A 273 2.51 24.18 -13.19
CA SER A 273 1.15 23.66 -13.40
C SER A 273 0.91 22.48 -12.44
N PRO A 274 -0.19 22.47 -11.66
CA PRO A 274 -0.50 21.37 -10.74
C PRO A 274 -0.44 19.99 -11.39
N ALA A 275 -0.73 19.93 -12.70
CA ALA A 275 -0.72 18.71 -13.50
C ALA A 275 0.66 18.02 -13.63
N TYR A 276 1.79 18.74 -13.55
CA TYR A 276 3.13 18.14 -13.63
C TYR A 276 3.74 17.84 -12.25
N CYS A 277 3.33 18.57 -11.20
CA CYS A 277 3.79 18.33 -9.83
C CYS A 277 3.35 16.96 -9.30
N PHE A 278 2.12 16.53 -9.60
CA PHE A 278 1.59 15.27 -9.05
C PHE A 278 2.32 14.01 -9.58
N PRO A 279 2.46 13.81 -10.91
CA PRO A 279 3.28 12.74 -11.47
C PRO A 279 4.74 12.75 -10.97
N GLY A 280 5.33 13.94 -10.80
CA GLY A 280 6.68 14.12 -10.27
C GLY A 280 6.81 13.73 -8.79
N VAL A 281 5.84 14.09 -7.94
CA VAL A 281 5.81 13.74 -6.51
C VAL A 281 5.59 12.23 -6.33
N PHE A 282 4.67 11.62 -7.09
CA PHE A 282 4.49 10.18 -7.08
C PHE A 282 5.76 9.46 -7.53
N ALA A 283 6.35 9.88 -8.65
CA ALA A 283 7.61 9.33 -9.13
C ALA A 283 8.68 9.44 -8.05
N ALA A 284 9.04 10.65 -7.61
CA ALA A 284 10.10 10.84 -6.63
C ALA A 284 9.84 10.11 -5.29
N ALA A 285 8.57 9.97 -4.89
CA ALA A 285 8.25 9.25 -3.67
C ALA A 285 8.42 7.71 -3.79
N MET A 286 8.27 7.17 -4.99
CA MET A 286 8.55 5.75 -5.30
C MET A 286 10.04 5.39 -5.24
N SER A 287 10.94 6.27 -5.68
CA SER A 287 12.39 5.97 -5.63
C SER A 287 12.92 5.82 -4.22
N SER A 288 12.41 6.65 -3.31
CA SER A 288 12.93 6.72 -1.94
C SER A 288 12.59 5.48 -1.11
N LEU A 289 11.68 4.63 -1.59
CA LEU A 289 11.25 3.40 -0.92
C LEU A 289 12.02 2.13 -1.34
N ARG A 290 12.86 2.19 -2.38
CA ARG A 290 13.76 1.06 -2.71
C ARG A 290 15.02 1.12 -1.83
N PRO A 291 15.45 0.00 -1.23
CA PRO A 291 16.76 -0.07 -0.60
C PRO A 291 17.84 0.34 -1.63
N GLN A 292 18.73 1.26 -1.26
CA GLN A 292 19.87 1.70 -2.09
C GLN A 292 20.96 0.61 -2.24
N SER A 293 20.60 -0.67 -2.21
CA SER A 293 21.53 -1.79 -2.33
C SER A 293 21.62 -2.27 -3.78
N THR A 294 22.07 -1.40 -4.68
CA THR A 294 22.85 -1.79 -5.87
C THR A 294 23.80 -0.65 -6.19
N HIS A 295 24.86 -0.55 -5.38
CA HIS A 295 26.13 -0.12 -5.93
C HIS A 295 26.58 -1.22 -6.92
N SER A 296 26.55 -0.90 -8.20
CA SER A 296 27.47 -1.51 -9.15
C SER A 296 28.02 -0.39 -10.03
N HIS A 297 29.28 -0.07 -9.74
CA HIS A 297 30.20 0.64 -10.61
C HIS A 297 30.17 0.10 -12.05
N CYS A 298 30.60 0.97 -12.98
CA CYS A 298 31.07 0.68 -14.34
C CYS A 298 30.00 0.30 -15.37
N TYR A 299 29.68 1.22 -16.28
CA TYR A 299 30.36 1.28 -17.58
C TYR A 299 30.47 2.74 -18.02
N GLY A 300 31.70 3.20 -18.24
CA GLY A 300 31.96 4.31 -19.15
C GLY A 300 31.97 3.77 -20.59
N ILE A 301 31.41 4.53 -21.52
CA ILE A 301 32.06 5.38 -22.53
C ILE A 301 31.01 6.46 -22.87
#